data_AF-R7UD73-F1
#
_entry.id   AF-R7UD73-F1
#
_cell.length_a   1.000
_cell.length_b   1.000
_cell.length_c   1.000
_cell.angle_alpha   90.00
_cell.angle_beta   90.00
_cell.angle_gamma   90.00
#
_symmetry.space_group_name_H-M   'P 1'
#
loop_
_entity.id
_entity.type
_entity.pdbx_description
1 polymer ?
#
loop_
_entity_poly.entity_id
_entity_poly.type
_entity_poly.pdbx_seq_one_letter_code
_entity_poly.pdbx_strand_id
1 'polypeptide(L)' 'YKFYLAFENSFCNNYYTEKLTKLNSVDTIAVVMGLVNYSSVLTPGTFIDVRDFPSVKALTDHLKYLDNNDTAYNE' A
#
# COMPACT_ATOMS: atom_id res chain seq x y z
N TYR A 1 5.64 -7.70 -10.02
CA TYR A 1 6.07 -7.78 -8.60
C TYR A 1 4.81 -7.86 -7.75
N LYS A 2 4.83 -8.45 -6.55
CA LYS A 2 3.61 -8.52 -5.71
C LYS A 2 3.28 -7.17 -5.03
N PHE A 3 4.31 -6.38 -4.72
CA PHE A 3 4.17 -5.10 -4.01
C PHE A 3 4.84 -3.95 -4.75
N TYR A 4 4.24 -2.76 -4.68
CA TYR A 4 4.81 -1.51 -5.17
C TYR A 4 4.82 -0.45 -4.07
N LEU A 5 5.99 0.10 -3.77
CA LEU A 5 6.14 1.15 -2.76
C LEU A 5 5.75 2.51 -3.35
N ALA A 6 4.55 2.96 -3.04
CA ALA A 6 3.97 4.23 -3.47
C ALA A 6 4.09 5.28 -2.35
N PHE A 7 5.32 5.55 -1.91
CA PHE A 7 5.57 6.52 -0.84
C PHE A 7 5.55 7.94 -1.38
N GLU A 8 4.82 8.83 -0.71
CA GLU A 8 4.82 10.23 -1.09
C GLU A 8 6.04 10.96 -0.55
N ASN A 9 6.49 11.96 -1.31
CA ASN A 9 7.72 12.68 -1.01
C ASN A 9 7.61 13.54 0.26
N SER A 10 6.39 13.84 0.69
CA SER A 10 6.09 14.68 1.84
C SER A 10 4.78 14.25 2.52
N PHE A 11 4.75 14.38 3.84
CA PHE A 11 3.55 14.21 4.64
C PHE A 11 2.71 15.50 4.62
N CYS A 12 1.92 15.68 3.58
CA CYS A 12 1.01 16.83 3.43
C CYS A 12 -0.44 16.36 3.30
N ASN A 13 -1.36 17.07 3.95
CA ASN A 13 -2.81 16.78 3.83
C ASN A 13 -3.25 16.91 2.36
N ASN A 14 -4.03 15.94 1.89
CA ASN A 14 -4.54 15.86 0.51
C ASN A 14 -3.47 15.80 -0.60
N TYR A 15 -2.21 15.50 -0.25
CA TYR A 15 -1.14 15.33 -1.23
C TYR A 15 -0.98 13.86 -1.62
N TYR A 16 -1.52 13.50 -2.78
CA TYR A 16 -1.22 12.25 -3.48
C TYR A 16 -0.87 12.54 -4.95
N THR A 17 -0.03 11.70 -5.53
CA THR A 17 0.56 11.92 -6.87
C THR A 17 0.19 10.80 -7.84
N GLU A 18 0.76 10.83 -9.05
CA GLU A 18 0.62 9.81 -10.07
C GLU A 18 1.10 8.41 -9.65
N LYS A 19 1.78 8.29 -8.50
CA LYS A 19 2.17 7.00 -7.94
C LYS A 19 0.96 6.09 -7.72
N LEU A 20 -0.21 6.66 -7.40
CA LEU A 20 -1.45 5.90 -7.25
C LEU A 20 -2.08 5.53 -8.59
N THR A 21 -2.03 6.42 -9.58
CA THR A 21 -2.67 6.16 -10.90
C THR A 21 -1.91 5.13 -11.72
N LYS A 22 -0.60 4.96 -11.46
CA LYS A 22 0.23 3.89 -12.06
C LYS A 22 -0.20 2.47 -11.65
N LEU A 23 -1.00 2.32 -10.59
CA LEU A 23 -1.47 1.02 -10.10
C LEU A 23 -2.68 0.48 -10.88
N ASN A 24 -3.40 1.33 -11.61
CA ASN A 24 -4.64 0.95 -12.31
C ASN A 24 -4.46 -0.08 -13.44
N SER A 25 -3.24 -0.49 -13.74
CA SER A 25 -2.93 -1.40 -14.86
C SER A 25 -1.94 -2.49 -14.47
N VAL A 26 -1.74 -2.74 -13.17
CA VAL A 26 -0.72 -3.67 -12.69
C VAL A 26 -1.30 -4.53 -11.55
N ASP A 27 -1.16 -5.85 -11.65
CA ASP A 27 -1.56 -6.80 -10.60
C ASP A 27 -0.55 -6.73 -9.44
N THR A 28 -0.71 -5.71 -8.60
CA THR A 28 0.23 -5.37 -7.54
C THR A 28 -0.48 -4.65 -6.41
N ILE A 29 -0.20 -5.05 -5.18
CA ILE A 29 -0.67 -4.34 -3.99
C ILE A 29 0.21 -3.12 -3.74
N ALA A 30 -0.41 -1.97 -3.56
CA ALA A 30 0.28 -0.73 -3.26
C ALA A 30 0.62 -0.63 -1.78
N VAL A 31 1.87 -0.40 -1.45
CA VAL A 31 2.29 -0.04 -0.09
C VAL A 31 2.44 1.48 -0.04
N VAL A 32 1.50 2.16 0.60
CA VAL A 32 1.38 3.62 0.58
C VAL A 32 1.87 4.25 1.87
N MET A 33 2.46 5.44 1.75
CA MET A 33 2.90 6.25 2.89
C MET A 33 2.67 7.72 2.60
N GLY A 34 1.80 8.36 3.38
CA GLY A 34 1.43 9.78 3.24
C GLY A 34 0.37 10.18 4.26
N LEU A 35 -0.16 11.40 4.17
CA LEU A 35 -1.22 11.89 5.08
C LEU A 35 -2.63 11.85 4.47
N VAL A 36 -2.78 11.33 3.26
CA VAL A 36 -4.07 11.20 2.59
C VAL A 36 -4.89 10.10 3.23
N ASN A 37 -6.21 10.27 3.27
CA ASN A 37 -7.11 9.16 3.57
C ASN A 37 -7.19 8.24 2.33
N TYR A 38 -6.29 7.25 2.24
CA TYR A 38 -6.24 6.39 1.06
C TYR A 38 -7.52 5.58 0.86
N SER A 39 -8.25 5.24 1.93
CA SER A 39 -9.54 4.57 1.85
C SER A 39 -10.64 5.37 1.15
N SER A 40 -10.48 6.71 1.00
CA SER A 40 -11.41 7.52 0.21
C SER A 40 -11.01 7.65 -1.27
N VAL A 41 -9.84 7.13 -1.65
CA VAL A 41 -9.26 7.26 -3.00
C VAL A 41 -9.07 5.90 -3.66
N LEU A 42 -8.73 4.89 -2.89
CA LEU A 42 -8.45 3.53 -3.31
C LEU A 42 -9.50 2.57 -2.76
N THR A 43 -9.76 1.49 -3.50
CA THR A 43 -10.62 0.41 -3.04
C THR A 43 -9.98 -0.27 -1.83
N PRO A 44 -10.73 -0.48 -0.72
CA PRO A 44 -10.23 -1.27 0.40
C PRO A 44 -9.75 -2.67 -0.06
N GLY A 45 -8.65 -3.15 0.51
CA GLY A 45 -8.05 -4.44 0.14
C GLY A 45 -7.04 -4.38 -1.01
N THR A 46 -6.99 -3.29 -1.79
CA THR A 46 -6.01 -3.15 -2.90
C THR A 46 -4.74 -2.40 -2.50
N PHE A 47 -4.63 -1.97 -1.25
CA PHE A 47 -3.48 -1.25 -0.72
C PHE A 47 -3.21 -1.58 0.74
N ILE A 48 -1.97 -1.31 1.16
CA ILE A 48 -1.45 -1.44 2.52
C ILE A 48 -0.93 -0.07 2.94
N ASP A 49 -1.53 0.55 3.95
CA ASP A 49 -1.03 1.80 4.52
C ASP A 49 0.03 1.49 5.58
N VAL A 50 1.23 2.06 5.43
CA VAL A 50 2.31 1.85 6.40
C VAL A 50 1.93 2.36 7.80
N ARG A 51 1.01 3.33 7.91
CA ARG A 51 0.54 3.89 9.19
C ARG A 51 -0.30 2.91 10.00
N ASP A 52 -0.83 1.85 9.40
CA ASP A 52 -1.61 0.82 10.09
C ASP A 52 -0.72 -0.14 10.89
N PHE A 53 0.61 -0.06 10.73
CA PHE A 53 1.57 -0.93 11.40
C PHE A 53 2.31 -0.18 12.51
N PRO A 54 2.51 -0.80 13.69
CA PRO A 54 3.22 -0.17 14.80
C PRO A 54 4.72 -0.02 14.57
N SER A 55 5.29 -0.70 13.55
CA SER A 55 6.70 -0.60 13.19
C SER A 55 6.96 -1.08 11.76
N VAL A 56 8.11 -0.69 11.21
CA VAL A 56 8.60 -1.21 9.91
C VAL A 56 8.75 -2.74 9.95
N LYS A 57 9.13 -3.31 11.10
CA LYS A 57 9.21 -4.76 11.27
C LYS A 57 7.83 -5.41 11.12
N ALA A 58 6.80 -4.87 11.77
CA ALA A 58 5.44 -5.40 11.68
C ALA A 58 4.91 -5.34 10.23
N LEU A 59 5.16 -4.23 9.52
CA LEU A 59 4.87 -4.13 8.08
C LEU A 59 5.60 -5.23 7.30
N THR A 60 6.91 -5.39 7.54
CA THR A 60 7.73 -6.37 6.82
C THR A 60 7.26 -7.81 7.07
N ASP A 61 6.89 -8.13 8.32
CA ASP A 61 6.37 -9.45 8.69
C ASP A 61 5.03 -9.71 7.97
N HIS A 62 4.16 -8.71 7.86
CA HIS A 62 2.90 -8.81 7.12
C HIS A 62 3.10 -8.98 5.61
N LEU A 63 4.00 -8.20 5.00
CA LEU A 63 4.35 -8.35 3.58
C LEU A 63 4.91 -9.74 3.28
N LYS A 64 5.74 -10.30 4.18
CA LYS A 64 6.23 -11.67 4.06
C LYS A 64 5.12 -12.70 4.19
N TYR A 65 4.17 -12.49 5.10
CA TYR A 65 3.01 -13.37 5.22
C TYR A 65 2.22 -13.45 3.90
N LEU A 66 1.90 -12.29 3.31
CA LEU A 66 1.21 -12.22 2.01
C LEU A 66 2.05 -12.80 0.86
N ASP A 67 3.36 -12.57 0.86
CA ASP A 67 4.26 -13.14 -0.15
C ASP A 67 4.28 -14.68 -0.14
N ASN A 68 4.20 -15.29 1.05
CA ASN A 68 4.23 -16.74 1.25
C ASN A 68 2.84 -17.42 1.25
N ASN A 69 1.75 -16.64 1.18
CA ASN A 69 0.39 -17.16 1.21
C ASN A 69 -0.42 -16.58 0.04
N ASP A 70 -0.44 -17.29 -1.08
CA ASP A 70 -1.14 -16.87 -2.29
C ASP A 70 -2.66 -16.77 -2.09
N THR A 71 -3.27 -17.53 -1.16
CA THR A 71 -4.69 -17.37 -0.85
C THR A 71 -4.94 -16.01 -0.22
N ALA A 72 -4.20 -15.67 0.83
CA ALA A 72 -4.34 -14.37 1.51
C ALA A 72 -3.94 -13.17 0.61
N TYR A 73 -3.06 -13.38 -0.36
CA TYR A 73 -2.69 -12.33 -1.32
C TYR A 73 -3.81 -12.03 -2.36
N ASN A 74 -4.67 -13.01 -2.66
CA ASN A 74 -5.70 -12.90 -3.70
C ASN A 74 -7.13 -12.76 -3.14
N GLU A 75 -7.29 -12.52 -1.83
CA GLU A 75 -8.57 -12.16 -1.19
C GLU A 75 -8.99 -10.73 -1.52
#